data_AF-A0A556AWD6-F1
#
_entry.id   AF-A0A556AWD6-F1
#
_cell.length_a   1.000
_cell.length_b   1.000
_cell.length_c   1.000
_cell.angle_alpha   90.00
_cell.angle_beta   90.00
_cell.angle_gamma   90.00
#
_symmetry.space_group_name_H-M   'P 1'
#
loop_
_entity.id
_entity.type
_entity.pdbx_description
1 polymer ?
#
loop_
_entity_poly.entity_id
_entity_poly.type
_entity_poly.pdbx_seq_one_letter_code
_entity_poly.pdbx_strand_id
1 'polypeptide(L)' 'FPAVLGHEGAGVVVSVGDEVTSVKPGDHVIPLYTAECGECKFCRSGKTNLCSAVRETQGKGLMPDGTTRFSYNGEPI' A
#
# COMPACT_ATOMS: atom_id res chain seq x y z
N PHE A 1 -12.46 6.34 11.32
CA PHE A 1 -12.07 7.59 12.01
C PHE A 1 -11.72 7.22 13.43
N PRO A 2 -10.56 7.67 13.95
CA PRO A 2 -9.57 8.55 13.31
C PRO A 2 -8.93 7.97 12.03
N ALA A 3 -8.13 8.76 11.30
CA ALA A 3 -7.44 8.32 10.08
C ALA A 3 -6.22 9.22 9.78
N VAL A 4 -5.12 8.61 9.29
CA VAL A 4 -4.02 9.34 8.65
C VAL A 4 -4.34 9.49 7.17
N LEU A 5 -4.50 10.73 6.70
CA LEU A 5 -4.85 11.03 5.31
C LEU A 5 -3.60 11.32 4.46
N GLY A 6 -3.81 11.52 3.15
CA GLY A 6 -2.76 11.80 2.18
C GLY A 6 -2.48 10.59 1.31
N HIS A 7 -2.75 10.72 0.00
CA HIS A 7 -2.53 9.66 -0.99
C HIS A 7 -1.64 10.09 -2.15
N GLU A 8 -1.23 11.36 -2.17
CA GLU A 8 -0.26 11.93 -3.10
C GLU A 8 0.99 12.33 -2.31
N GLY A 9 2.10 11.63 -2.55
CA GLY A 9 3.35 11.86 -1.84
C GLY A 9 4.52 11.22 -2.55
N ALA A 10 5.73 11.59 -2.13
CA ALA A 10 6.97 10.96 -2.53
C ALA A 10 7.87 10.86 -1.30
N GLY A 11 8.79 9.91 -1.30
CA GLY A 11 9.68 9.70 -0.16
C GLY A 11 10.90 8.85 -0.52
N VAL A 12 11.70 8.56 0.50
CA VAL A 12 12.86 7.69 0.39
C VAL A 12 12.60 6.46 1.25
N VAL A 13 12.85 5.26 0.69
CA VAL A 13 12.68 4.00 1.41
C VAL A 13 13.67 3.96 2.57
N VAL A 14 13.18 3.75 3.80
CA VAL A 14 14.01 3.61 5.01
C VAL A 14 14.35 2.14 5.28
N SER A 15 13.39 1.24 5.10
CA SER A 15 13.51 -0.20 5.34
C SER A 15 12.49 -0.96 4.50
N VAL A 16 12.72 -2.25 4.28
CA VAL A 16 11.82 -3.17 3.58
C VAL A 16 11.65 -4.46 4.38
N GLY A 17 10.55 -5.19 4.15
CA GLY A 17 10.37 -6.54 4.70
C GLY A 17 11.18 -7.59 3.93
N ASP A 18 11.33 -8.78 4.52
CA ASP A 18 12.25 -9.83 4.05
C ASP A 18 12.01 -10.30 2.61
N GLU A 19 10.75 -10.28 2.15
CA GLU A 19 10.37 -10.77 0.81
C GLU A 19 10.37 -9.68 -0.28
N VAL A 20 10.67 -8.42 0.08
CA VAL A 20 10.63 -7.31 -0.88
C VAL A 20 11.84 -7.35 -1.80
N THR A 21 11.60 -7.38 -3.11
CA THR A 21 12.66 -7.43 -4.14
C THR A 21 12.64 -6.25 -5.12
N SER A 22 11.58 -5.44 -5.11
CA SER A 22 11.34 -4.38 -6.11
C SER A 22 11.95 -3.02 -5.75
N VAL A 23 12.25 -2.78 -4.48
CA VAL A 23 12.85 -1.55 -3.95
C VAL A 23 13.81 -1.89 -2.80
N LYS A 24 14.72 -0.98 -2.47
CA LYS A 24 15.66 -1.10 -1.35
C LYS A 24 15.81 0.22 -0.58
N PRO A 25 16.37 0.21 0.65
CA PRO A 25 16.68 1.43 1.38
C PRO A 25 17.47 2.44 0.55
N GLY A 26 17.06 3.71 0.60
CA GLY A 26 17.64 4.81 -0.18
C GLY A 26 16.96 5.08 -1.53
N ASP A 27 16.13 4.17 -2.04
CA ASP A 27 15.39 4.42 -3.28
C ASP A 27 14.35 5.54 -3.07
N HIS A 28 14.23 6.43 -4.07
CA HIS A 28 13.15 7.41 -4.12
C HIS A 28 11.90 6.75 -4.70
N VAL A 29 10.76 6.91 -4.03
CA VAL A 29 9.51 6.22 -4.37
C VAL A 29 8.29 7.14 -4.29
N ILE A 30 7.26 6.79 -5.05
CA ILE A 30 5.92 7.37 -4.98
C ILE A 30 4.98 6.26 -4.49
N PRO A 31 4.26 6.43 -3.37
CA PRO A 31 3.24 5.47 -2.94
C PRO A 31 2.09 5.41 -3.96
N LEU A 32 1.64 4.19 -4.26
CA LEU A 32 0.54 3.98 -5.19
C LEU A 32 -0.76 3.74 -4.42
N TYR A 33 -1.70 4.69 -4.51
CA TYR A 33 -3.04 4.51 -3.94
C TYR A 33 -3.82 3.36 -4.60
N THR A 34 -3.51 3.07 -5.88
CA THR A 34 -3.99 1.86 -6.58
C THR A 34 -2.81 0.92 -6.77
N ALA A 35 -2.93 -0.31 -6.27
CA ALA A 35 -1.88 -1.32 -6.40
C ALA A 35 -1.69 -1.83 -7.83
N GLU A 36 -0.59 -2.55 -8.07
CA GLU A 36 -0.32 -3.33 -9.27
C GLU A 36 0.36 -4.66 -8.90
N CYS A 37 -0.43 -5.69 -8.59
CA CYS A 37 0.13 -7.00 -8.16
C CYS A 37 0.77 -7.82 -9.29
N GLY A 38 0.57 -7.45 -10.56
CA GLY A 38 1.08 -8.20 -11.72
C GLY A 38 0.38 -9.55 -12.02
N GLU A 39 -0.35 -10.13 -11.06
CA GLU A 39 -0.89 -11.51 -11.18
C GLU A 39 -2.42 -11.61 -11.33
N CYS A 40 -3.18 -10.63 -10.82
CA CYS A 40 -4.64 -10.68 -10.89
C CYS A 40 -5.16 -10.54 -12.33
N LYS A 41 -6.41 -10.96 -12.59
CA LYS A 41 -7.06 -10.82 -13.91
C LYS A 41 -6.94 -9.40 -14.47
N PHE A 42 -7.12 -8.39 -13.62
CA PHE A 42 -7.06 -6.98 -14.04
C PHE A 42 -5.66 -6.53 -14.46
N CYS A 43 -4.62 -6.74 -13.64
CA CYS A 43 -3.24 -6.43 -14.00
C CYS A 43 -2.80 -7.11 -15.31
N ARG A 44 -3.15 -8.39 -15.50
CA ARG A 44 -2.78 -9.13 -16.72
C ARG A 44 -3.62 -8.80 -17.96
N SER A 45 -4.70 -8.03 -17.81
CA SER A 45 -5.67 -7.82 -18.90
C SER A 45 -5.20 -6.84 -19.99
N GLY A 46 -4.28 -5.92 -19.66
CA GLY A 46 -3.92 -4.79 -20.53
C GLY A 46 -5.06 -3.78 -20.78
N LYS A 47 -6.20 -3.92 -20.08
CA LYS A 47 -7.42 -3.12 -20.31
C LYS A 47 -7.74 -2.15 -19.17
N THR A 48 -7.13 -2.34 -18.01
CA THR A 48 -7.41 -1.56 -16.80
C THR A 48 -6.21 -1.60 -15.87
N ASN A 49 -6.07 -0.55 -15.05
CA ASN A 49 -5.11 -0.47 -13.95
C ASN A 49 -5.76 -0.78 -12.58
N LEU A 50 -7.03 -1.19 -12.55
CA LEU A 50 -7.78 -1.40 -11.31
C LEU A 50 -7.46 -2.75 -10.67
N CYS A 51 -6.26 -2.89 -10.10
CA CYS A 51 -5.85 -4.11 -9.40
C CYS A 51 -6.85 -4.54 -8.32
N SER A 52 -7.03 -5.86 -8.16
CA SER A 52 -7.94 -6.42 -7.15
C SER A 52 -7.30 -6.63 -5.78
N ALA A 53 -5.96 -6.66 -5.69
CA ALA A 53 -5.23 -7.11 -4.49
C ALA A 53 -5.49 -6.27 -3.23
N VAL A 54 -5.88 -5.00 -3.38
CA VAL A 54 -6.12 -4.08 -2.25
C VAL A 54 -7.59 -3.65 -2.14
N ARG A 55 -8.48 -4.23 -2.95
CA ARG A 55 -9.89 -3.77 -3.02
C ARG A 55 -10.67 -4.05 -1.75
N GLU A 56 -10.35 -5.14 -1.06
CA GLU A 56 -11.04 -5.50 0.18
C GLU A 56 -10.75 -4.52 1.33
N THR A 57 -9.54 -3.95 1.37
CA THR A 57 -9.09 -3.03 2.43
C THR A 57 -9.16 -1.56 2.04
N GLN A 58 -9.42 -1.26 0.77
CA GLN A 58 -9.51 0.09 0.26
C GLN A 58 -10.54 0.91 1.05
N GLY A 59 -10.09 2.04 1.61
CA GLY A 59 -10.93 2.94 2.42
C GLY A 59 -11.20 2.47 3.85
N LYS A 60 -10.74 1.28 4.26
CA LYS A 60 -10.91 0.76 5.63
C LYS A 60 -9.77 1.17 6.60
N GLY A 61 -8.68 1.73 6.09
CA GLY A 61 -7.51 2.11 6.91
C GLY A 61 -6.63 0.92 7.32
N LEU A 62 -6.70 -0.20 6.59
CA LEU A 62 -6.01 -1.43 6.93
C LEU A 62 -5.04 -1.86 5.82
N MET A 63 -3.96 -2.54 6.21
CA MET A 63 -3.10 -3.29 5.31
C MET A 63 -3.82 -4.56 4.80
N PRO A 64 -3.36 -5.22 3.72
CA PRO A 64 -3.98 -6.44 3.20
C PRO A 64 -4.11 -7.59 4.21
N ASP A 65 -3.31 -7.60 5.27
CA ASP A 65 -3.38 -8.55 6.39
C ASP A 65 -4.50 -8.25 7.41
N GLY A 66 -5.29 -7.19 7.18
CA GLY A 66 -6.39 -6.79 8.06
C GLY A 66 -5.98 -5.99 9.29
N THR A 67 -4.72 -5.57 9.40
CA THR A 67 -4.20 -4.82 10.56
C THR A 67 -3.77 -3.40 10.18
N THR A 68 -3.62 -2.52 11.19
CA THR A 68 -3.07 -1.15 11.02
C THR A 68 -1.61 -1.08 11.46
N ARG A 69 -0.86 -0.13 10.92
CA ARG A 69 0.50 0.21 11.40
C ARG A 69 0.51 1.48 12.26
N PHE A 70 -0.64 2.10 12.46
CA PHE A 70 -0.78 3.36 13.17
C PHE A 70 -1.52 3.16 14.49
N SER A 71 -0.99 3.78 15.54
CA SER A 71 -1.67 3.91 16.84
C SER A 71 -1.38 5.30 17.40
N TYR A 72 -2.29 5.78 18.24
CA TYR A 72 -2.15 7.03 18.96
C TYR A 72 -2.62 6.83 20.41
N ASN A 73 -1.76 7.17 21.37
CA ASN A 73 -1.99 6.92 22.80
C ASN A 73 -2.33 5.45 23.14
N GLY A 74 -1.74 4.51 22.41
CA GLY A 74 -1.95 3.07 22.62
C GLY A 74 -3.19 2.50 21.91
N GLU A 75 -4.05 3.34 21.34
CA GLU A 75 -5.22 2.92 20.57
C GLU A 75 -4.91 2.90 19.07
N PRO A 76 -5.35 1.86 18.33
CA PRO A 76 -5.26 1.85 16.88
C PRO A 76 -5.93 3.07 16.23
N ILE A 77 -5.29 3.63 15.21
CA ILE A 77 -5.90 4.63 14.32
C ILE A 77 -6.61 3.91 13.17
#